data_AF-A0A967V7G9-F1
#
_entry.id   AF-A0A967V7G9-F1
#
_cell.length_a   1.000
_cell.length_b   1.000
_cell.length_c   1.000
_cell.angle_alpha   90.00
_cell.angle_beta   90.00
_cell.angle_gamma   90.00
#
_symmetry.space_group_name_H-M   'P 1'
#
loop_
_entity.id
_entity.type
_entity.pdbx_description
1 polymer ?
#
loop_
_entity_poly.entity_id
_entity_poly.type
_entity_poly.pdbx_seq_one_letter_code
_entity_poly.pdbx_strand_id
1 'polypeptide(L)'
;MQFIDNLFFLLFSSKLPSAKSEEMKSWLAAASGDKGNPFREAVKKWFEDNSEYQIIPHEVHIDKDAPKGHIQADKHYGDIDLFVIDHEHRIIYPIECKNIHGGRNVHEMKVEMDDYLGRDGKDKKAKMRKHVERNDWLNSHKEALEDLVPNAENYTIKSFILTADEIPLGYLKKDDLPLPVKSFSFLRKNGLSYLLDL
;
A
#
# COMPACT_ATOMS: atom_id res chain seq x y z
N MET A 1 -7.94 -2.97 36.26
CA MET A 1 -7.87 -3.95 35.16
C MET A 1 -8.06 -3.24 33.82
N GLN A 2 -9.23 -2.67 33.54
CA GLN A 2 -9.59 -2.02 32.27
C GLN A 2 -8.59 -1.01 31.66
N PHE A 3 -7.88 -0.22 32.48
CA PHE A 3 -6.88 0.75 31.98
C PHE A 3 -5.60 0.09 31.47
N ILE A 4 -5.10 -0.92 32.17
CA ILE A 4 -3.89 -1.67 31.79
C ILE A 4 -4.17 -2.47 30.52
N ASP A 5 -5.35 -3.09 30.44
CA ASP A 5 -5.78 -3.84 29.27
C ASP A 5 -5.90 -2.93 28.03
N ASN A 6 -6.44 -1.71 28.22
CA ASN A 6 -6.50 -0.73 27.13
C ASN A 6 -5.10 -0.24 26.71
N LEU A 7 -4.19 -0.02 27.66
CA LEU A 7 -2.81 0.33 27.35
C LEU A 7 -2.12 -0.77 26.54
N PHE A 8 -2.25 -2.03 26.98
CA PHE A 8 -1.72 -3.16 26.24
C PHE A 8 -2.36 -3.30 24.86
N PHE A 9 -3.67 -3.11 24.76
CA PHE A 9 -4.35 -3.08 23.47
C PHE A 9 -3.75 -2.02 22.55
N LEU A 10 -3.55 -0.78 23.02
CA LEU A 10 -2.96 0.30 22.22
C LEU A 10 -1.51 0.00 21.80
N LEU A 11 -0.70 -0.57 22.70
CA LEU A 11 0.68 -0.96 22.40
C LEU A 11 0.72 -2.10 21.37
N PHE A 12 0.04 -3.22 21.64
CA PHE A 12 0.04 -4.37 20.74
C PHE A 12 -0.79 -4.17 19.48
N SER A 13 -1.60 -3.10 19.39
CA SER A 13 -2.26 -2.67 18.16
C SER A 13 -1.52 -1.60 17.38
N SER A 14 -0.36 -1.13 17.88
CA SER A 14 0.37 0.03 17.34
C SER A 14 -0.48 1.30 17.23
N LYS A 15 -1.52 1.43 18.07
CA LYS A 15 -2.47 2.55 18.10
C LYS A 15 -2.19 3.55 19.22
N LEU A 16 -1.08 3.39 19.96
CA LEU A 16 -0.73 4.32 21.03
C LEU A 16 -0.56 5.75 20.45
N PRO A 17 -1.40 6.72 20.86
CA PRO A 17 -1.31 8.06 20.33
C PRO A 17 -0.08 8.79 20.88
N SER A 18 0.47 9.71 20.08
CA SER A 18 1.44 10.72 20.53
C SER A 18 2.69 10.17 21.24
N ALA A 19 3.28 9.09 20.69
CA ALA A 19 4.58 8.59 21.15
C ALA A 19 5.65 9.70 21.10
N LYS A 20 6.22 10.02 22.27
CA LYS A 20 7.13 11.17 22.44
C LYS A 20 8.60 10.82 22.20
N SER A 21 9.01 9.60 22.52
CA SER A 21 10.40 9.16 22.36
C SER A 21 10.61 8.47 21.01
N GLU A 22 11.83 8.57 20.47
CA GLU A 22 12.17 7.91 19.21
C GLU A 22 12.14 6.38 19.35
N GLU A 23 12.48 5.85 20.53
CA GLU A 23 12.40 4.43 20.83
C GLU A 23 10.96 3.91 20.77
N MET A 24 9.99 4.67 21.31
CA MET A 24 8.58 4.28 21.26
C MET A 24 8.04 4.38 19.83
N LYS A 25 8.44 5.40 19.06
CA LYS A 25 8.06 5.52 17.65
C LYS A 25 8.62 4.34 16.83
N SER A 26 9.89 4.01 17.03
CA SER A 26 10.55 2.87 16.37
C SER A 26 9.88 1.55 16.73
N TRP A 27 9.57 1.33 18.01
CA TRP A 27 8.88 0.12 18.46
C TRP A 27 7.47 0.00 17.88
N LEU A 28 6.68 1.08 17.86
CA LEU A 28 5.34 1.08 17.25
C LEU A 28 5.40 0.81 15.75
N ALA A 29 6.42 1.35 15.06
CA ALA A 29 6.67 1.07 13.65
C ALA A 29 7.01 -0.40 13.41
N ALA A 30 7.90 -0.99 14.22
CA ALA A 30 8.23 -2.42 14.17
C ALA A 30 6.99 -3.30 14.41
N ALA A 31 6.23 -3.02 15.47
CA ALA A 31 4.98 -3.75 15.76
C ALA A 31 3.91 -3.59 14.66
N SER A 32 3.90 -2.46 13.94
CA SER A 32 3.05 -2.28 12.77
C SER A 32 3.54 -3.10 11.58
N GLY A 33 4.85 -3.17 11.37
CA GLY A 33 5.50 -4.00 10.35
C GLY A 33 5.21 -5.48 10.56
N ASP A 34 5.33 -5.98 11.78
CA ASP A 34 5.03 -7.38 12.14
C ASP A 34 3.58 -7.80 11.81
N LYS A 35 2.66 -6.83 11.75
CA LYS A 35 1.26 -7.06 11.33
C LYS A 35 1.03 -6.91 9.83
N GLY A 36 1.80 -6.06 9.16
CA GLY A 36 1.69 -5.79 7.73
C GLY A 36 2.41 -6.83 6.88
N ASN A 37 3.61 -7.24 7.31
CA ASN A 37 4.49 -8.17 6.60
C ASN A 37 3.80 -9.49 6.24
N PRO A 38 3.03 -10.16 7.15
CA PRO A 38 2.35 -11.40 6.79
C PRO A 38 1.34 -11.22 5.65
N PHE A 39 0.68 -10.06 5.56
CA PHE A 39 -0.27 -9.80 4.48
C PHE A 39 0.43 -9.54 3.15
N ARG A 40 1.47 -8.70 3.14
CA ARG A 40 2.30 -8.47 1.94
C ARG A 40 2.89 -9.77 1.41
N GLU A 41 3.46 -10.60 2.28
CA GLU A 41 4.01 -11.91 1.89
C GLU A 41 2.93 -12.86 1.36
N ALA A 42 1.72 -12.86 1.91
CA ALA A 42 0.61 -13.64 1.38
C ALA A 42 0.19 -13.17 -0.03
N VAL A 43 0.18 -11.86 -0.28
CA VAL A 43 -0.11 -11.30 -1.61
C VAL A 43 1.00 -11.65 -2.60
N LYS A 44 2.26 -11.44 -2.21
CA LYS A 44 3.44 -11.81 -3.00
C LYS A 44 3.39 -13.27 -3.42
N LYS A 45 3.25 -14.18 -2.44
CA LYS A 45 3.14 -15.61 -2.67
C LYS A 45 1.97 -15.96 -3.60
N TRP A 46 0.84 -15.26 -3.47
CA TRP A 46 -0.28 -15.51 -4.36
C TRP A 46 0.06 -15.17 -5.82
N PHE A 47 0.74 -14.05 -6.09
CA PHE A 47 1.21 -13.74 -7.46
C PHE A 47 2.23 -14.78 -7.94
N GLU A 48 3.21 -15.14 -7.12
CA GLU A 48 4.21 -16.18 -7.46
C GLU A 48 3.56 -17.52 -7.81
N ASP A 49 2.50 -17.92 -7.09
CA ASP A 49 1.83 -19.21 -7.28
C ASP A 49 0.76 -19.19 -8.40
N ASN A 50 0.28 -18.01 -8.83
CA ASN A 50 -0.91 -17.88 -9.69
C ASN A 50 -0.71 -17.04 -10.95
N SER A 51 0.50 -16.52 -11.22
CA SER A 51 0.81 -15.82 -12.46
C SER A 51 2.26 -16.03 -12.90
N GLU A 52 2.53 -15.71 -14.17
CA GLU A 52 3.89 -15.65 -14.74
C GLU A 52 4.51 -14.24 -14.55
N TYR A 53 3.92 -13.42 -13.67
CA TYR A 53 4.38 -12.04 -13.47
C TYR A 53 5.73 -12.03 -12.76
N GLN A 54 6.62 -11.11 -13.14
CA GLN A 54 7.83 -10.87 -12.37
C GLN A 54 7.46 -10.12 -11.09
N ILE A 55 7.98 -10.60 -9.95
CA ILE A 55 7.82 -9.92 -8.66
C ILE A 55 9.19 -9.46 -8.16
N ILE A 56 9.32 -8.18 -7.82
CA ILE A 56 10.53 -7.67 -7.15
C ILE A 56 10.51 -8.18 -5.71
N PRO A 57 11.58 -8.86 -5.23
CA PRO A 57 11.51 -9.65 -4.01
C PRO A 57 11.39 -8.82 -2.73
N HIS A 58 11.74 -7.53 -2.79
CA HIS A 58 11.80 -6.57 -1.68
C HIS A 58 10.93 -5.34 -1.94
N GLU A 59 10.72 -4.52 -0.91
CA GLU A 59 10.00 -3.23 -1.03
C GLU A 59 10.83 -2.25 -1.85
N VAL A 60 10.21 -1.59 -2.81
CA VAL A 60 10.93 -0.68 -3.70
C VAL A 60 10.86 0.73 -3.14
N HIS A 61 11.94 1.15 -2.48
CA HIS A 61 12.19 2.54 -2.10
C HIS A 61 12.27 3.47 -3.31
N ILE A 62 11.68 4.67 -3.17
CA ILE A 62 11.83 5.77 -4.13
C ILE A 62 12.42 6.97 -3.39
N ASP A 63 13.71 7.20 -3.58
CA ASP A 63 14.47 8.21 -2.84
C ASP A 63 15.66 8.75 -3.63
N LYS A 64 16.24 9.85 -3.17
CA LYS A 64 17.37 10.53 -3.80
C LYS A 64 18.65 9.72 -3.80
N ASP A 65 18.89 9.01 -2.70
CA ASP A 65 20.09 8.21 -2.48
C ASP A 65 19.76 6.70 -2.52
N ALA A 66 18.76 6.32 -3.33
CA ALA A 66 18.30 4.94 -3.46
C ALA A 66 19.43 4.03 -4.03
N PRO A 67 19.72 2.89 -3.38
CA PRO A 67 20.73 1.96 -3.88
C PRO A 67 20.21 1.16 -5.09
N LYS A 68 21.11 0.41 -5.76
CA LYS A 68 20.74 -0.46 -6.89
C LYS A 68 19.63 -1.44 -6.49
N GLY A 69 18.64 -1.61 -7.37
CA GLY A 69 17.43 -2.39 -7.08
C GLY A 69 16.33 -1.58 -6.40
N HIS A 70 16.48 -0.25 -6.33
CA HIS A 70 15.47 0.71 -5.94
C HIS A 70 15.39 1.83 -6.99
N ILE A 71 14.46 2.78 -6.81
CA ILE A 71 14.22 3.85 -7.77
C ILE A 71 14.85 5.15 -7.27
N GLN A 72 15.78 5.69 -8.02
CA GLN A 72 16.40 6.97 -7.71
C GLN A 72 15.49 8.13 -8.14
N ALA A 73 15.24 9.09 -7.23
CA ALA A 73 14.33 10.21 -7.46
C ALA A 73 14.91 11.56 -7.00
N ASP A 74 14.17 12.65 -7.17
CA ASP A 74 14.58 14.00 -6.72
C ASP A 74 14.37 14.21 -5.20
N LYS A 75 13.49 13.41 -4.58
CA LYS A 75 13.19 13.41 -3.15
C LYS A 75 12.61 12.07 -2.71
N HIS A 76 12.31 11.93 -1.43
CA HIS A 76 11.61 10.77 -0.88
C HIS A 76 10.12 10.75 -1.27
N TYR A 77 9.70 9.76 -2.06
CA TYR A 77 8.30 9.49 -2.43
C TYR A 77 7.69 8.31 -1.65
N GLY A 78 8.46 7.74 -0.72
CA GLY A 78 8.08 6.56 0.04
C GLY A 78 8.27 5.26 -0.72
N ASP A 79 7.79 4.19 -0.10
CA ASP A 79 8.12 2.83 -0.51
C ASP A 79 6.93 2.14 -1.18
N ILE A 80 7.20 1.30 -2.18
CA ILE A 80 6.20 0.43 -2.79
C ILE A 80 6.25 -0.92 -2.09
N ASP A 81 5.16 -1.30 -1.42
CA ASP A 81 5.08 -2.56 -0.67
C ASP A 81 5.33 -3.77 -1.58
N LEU A 82 4.67 -3.84 -2.75
CA LEU A 82 4.87 -4.91 -3.71
C LEU A 82 4.93 -4.37 -5.13
N PHE A 83 5.93 -4.79 -5.89
CA PHE A 83 6.16 -4.36 -7.27
C PHE A 83 6.06 -5.57 -8.19
N VAL A 84 4.97 -5.63 -8.96
CA VAL A 84 4.62 -6.78 -9.83
C VAL A 84 4.59 -6.33 -11.28
N ILE A 85 5.12 -7.14 -12.19
CA ILE A 85 5.29 -6.77 -13.60
C ILE A 85 4.71 -7.87 -14.49
N ASP A 86 3.74 -7.47 -15.32
CA ASP A 86 3.21 -8.26 -16.42
C ASP A 86 3.96 -7.88 -17.70
N HIS A 87 4.90 -8.72 -18.12
CA HIS A 87 5.67 -8.49 -19.35
C HIS A 87 4.85 -8.77 -20.63
N GLU A 88 3.83 -9.63 -20.54
CA GLU A 88 2.98 -9.98 -21.69
C GLU A 88 2.15 -8.77 -22.12
N HIS A 89 1.50 -8.10 -21.15
CA HIS A 89 0.66 -6.93 -21.39
C HIS A 89 1.38 -5.59 -21.19
N ARG A 90 2.67 -5.65 -20.82
CA ARG A 90 3.51 -4.48 -20.48
C ARG A 90 2.87 -3.60 -19.41
N ILE A 91 2.51 -4.20 -18.28
CA ILE A 91 1.92 -3.50 -17.14
C ILE A 91 2.84 -3.63 -15.93
N ILE A 92 3.05 -2.52 -15.24
CA ILE A 92 3.70 -2.48 -13.93
C ILE A 92 2.62 -2.16 -12.90
N TYR A 93 2.54 -2.98 -11.86
CA TYR A 93 1.63 -2.83 -10.74
C TYR A 93 2.43 -2.48 -9.47
N PRO A 94 2.57 -1.17 -9.15
CA PRO A 94 2.91 -0.73 -7.81
C PRO A 94 1.72 -0.97 -6.89
N ILE A 95 1.84 -1.91 -5.96
CA ILE A 95 0.75 -2.32 -5.07
C ILE A 95 1.07 -1.85 -3.66
N GLU A 96 0.15 -1.08 -3.07
CA GLU A 96 0.15 -0.77 -1.64
C GLU A 96 -0.68 -1.82 -0.89
N CYS A 97 -0.07 -2.55 0.03
CA CYS A 97 -0.72 -3.60 0.80
C CYS A 97 -1.23 -3.05 2.14
N LYS A 98 -2.54 -3.15 2.38
CA LYS A 98 -3.17 -2.74 3.64
C LYS A 98 -3.91 -3.89 4.28
N ASN A 99 -3.45 -4.30 5.45
CA ASN A 99 -4.05 -5.37 6.25
C ASN A 99 -5.31 -4.90 7.01
N ILE A 100 -6.29 -4.40 6.25
CA ILE A 100 -7.60 -3.93 6.74
C ILE A 100 -8.58 -5.10 6.60
N HIS A 101 -9.09 -5.56 7.74
CA HIS A 101 -10.05 -6.65 7.82
C HIS A 101 -11.47 -6.10 8.00
N GLY A 102 -12.45 -6.77 7.39
CA GLY A 102 -13.87 -6.42 7.49
C GLY A 102 -14.50 -6.65 8.87
N GLY A 103 -13.78 -7.32 9.78
CA GLY A 103 -14.21 -7.54 11.16
C GLY A 103 -14.13 -6.30 12.08
N ARG A 104 -13.72 -5.14 11.53
CA ARG A 104 -13.76 -3.86 12.24
C ARG A 104 -15.20 -3.35 12.29
N ASN A 105 -15.55 -2.62 13.35
CA ASN A 105 -16.87 -1.98 13.36
C ASN A 105 -16.92 -0.91 12.25
N VAL A 106 -18.11 -0.62 11.71
CA VAL A 106 -18.30 0.33 10.59
C VAL A 106 -17.70 1.71 10.91
N HIS A 107 -17.71 2.11 12.19
CA HIS A 107 -17.14 3.37 12.64
C HIS A 107 -15.61 3.39 12.53
N GLU A 108 -14.91 2.32 12.92
CA GLU A 108 -13.46 2.16 12.80
C GLU A 108 -13.03 2.16 11.33
N MET A 109 -13.77 1.45 10.48
CA MET A 109 -13.53 1.46 9.03
C MET A 109 -13.70 2.86 8.44
N LYS A 110 -14.74 3.59 8.86
CA LYS A 110 -14.95 4.99 8.46
C LYS A 110 -13.80 5.88 8.91
N VAL A 111 -13.41 5.82 10.19
CA VAL A 111 -12.34 6.66 10.74
C VAL A 111 -11.02 6.43 10.03
N GLU A 112 -10.66 5.16 9.81
CA GLU A 112 -9.44 4.82 9.08
C GLU A 112 -9.49 5.30 7.62
N MET A 113 -10.65 5.24 6.98
CA MET A 113 -10.86 5.78 5.64
C MET A 113 -10.83 7.31 5.59
N ASP A 114 -11.45 7.98 6.55
CA ASP A 114 -11.43 9.44 6.64
C ASP A 114 -10.00 9.94 6.88
N ASP A 115 -9.22 9.27 7.73
CA ASP A 115 -7.79 9.55 7.95
C ASP A 115 -6.94 9.21 6.72
N TYR A 116 -7.28 8.13 6.00
CA TYR A 116 -6.58 7.73 4.78
C TYR A 116 -6.80 8.74 3.64
N LEU A 117 -8.04 9.21 3.47
CA LEU A 117 -8.46 10.14 2.43
C LEU A 117 -8.21 11.61 2.78
N GLY A 118 -8.01 11.95 4.05
CA GLY A 118 -7.75 13.32 4.48
C GLY A 118 -8.98 14.18 4.75
N ARG A 119 -10.14 13.58 5.03
CA ARG A 119 -11.38 14.31 5.25
C ARG A 119 -11.33 15.20 6.51
N ASP A 120 -12.24 16.18 6.57
CA ASP A 120 -12.34 17.16 7.65
C ASP A 120 -11.10 18.07 7.82
N GLY A 121 -10.53 18.52 6.70
CA GLY A 121 -9.41 19.48 6.69
C GLY A 121 -8.04 18.86 7.00
N LYS A 122 -7.93 17.53 6.94
CA LYS A 122 -6.69 16.76 7.14
C LYS A 122 -5.94 16.40 5.83
N ASP A 123 -6.33 16.96 4.69
CA ASP A 123 -5.77 16.64 3.36
C ASP A 123 -4.23 16.64 3.29
N LYS A 124 -3.57 17.56 4.01
CA LYS A 124 -2.10 17.63 4.05
C LYS A 124 -1.42 16.41 4.68
N LYS A 125 -2.15 15.61 5.44
CA LYS A 125 -1.66 14.40 6.15
C LYS A 125 -2.29 13.10 5.62
N ALA A 126 -3.14 13.19 4.59
CA ALA A 126 -3.79 12.03 3.99
C ALA A 126 -2.72 11.04 3.50
N LYS A 127 -2.79 9.79 3.97
CA LYS A 127 -1.88 8.73 3.48
C LYS A 127 -2.08 8.51 1.98
N MET A 128 -3.32 8.62 1.50
CA MET A 128 -3.67 8.53 0.08
C MET A 128 -2.87 9.50 -0.78
N ARG A 129 -2.66 10.74 -0.31
CA ARG A 129 -1.93 11.75 -1.07
C ARG A 129 -0.51 11.31 -1.42
N LYS A 130 0.18 10.61 -0.50
CA LYS A 130 1.54 10.09 -0.78
C LYS A 130 1.52 9.06 -1.91
N HIS A 131 0.52 8.19 -1.94
CA HIS A 131 0.37 7.18 -2.98
C HIS A 131 0.04 7.81 -4.34
N VAL A 132 -0.78 8.87 -4.36
CA VAL A 132 -1.07 9.65 -5.57
C VAL A 132 0.20 10.35 -6.07
N GLU A 133 0.90 11.09 -5.21
CA GLU A 133 2.15 11.77 -5.58
C GLU A 133 3.20 10.78 -6.11
N ARG A 134 3.28 9.59 -5.51
CA ARG A 134 4.15 8.50 -5.98
C ARG A 134 3.73 7.99 -7.36
N ASN A 135 2.45 7.71 -7.56
CA ASN A 135 1.92 7.24 -8.84
C ASN A 135 2.17 8.25 -9.96
N ASP A 136 1.93 9.54 -9.70
CA ASP A 136 2.11 10.60 -10.69
C ASP A 136 3.59 10.74 -11.07
N TRP A 137 4.48 10.63 -10.07
CA TRP A 137 5.92 10.67 -10.31
C TRP A 137 6.40 9.47 -11.12
N LEU A 138 5.98 8.25 -10.78
CA LEU A 138 6.29 7.03 -11.51
C LEU A 138 5.85 7.12 -12.98
N ASN A 139 4.63 7.64 -13.23
CA ASN A 139 4.12 7.82 -14.59
C ASN A 139 4.89 8.88 -15.38
N SER A 140 5.43 9.89 -14.70
CA SER A 140 6.20 10.97 -15.33
C SER A 140 7.68 10.63 -15.55
N HIS A 141 8.20 9.60 -14.86
CA HIS A 141 9.62 9.23 -14.85
C HIS A 141 9.80 7.71 -15.03
N LYS A 142 9.15 7.13 -16.04
CA LYS A 142 9.21 5.68 -16.26
C LYS A 142 10.63 5.19 -16.53
N GLU A 143 11.46 6.02 -17.14
CA GLU A 143 12.88 5.77 -17.36
C GLU A 143 13.67 5.51 -16.06
N ALA A 144 13.22 6.05 -14.93
CA ALA A 144 13.86 5.80 -13.63
C ALA A 144 13.67 4.35 -13.14
N LEU A 145 12.80 3.57 -13.78
CA LEU A 145 12.52 2.18 -13.44
C LEU A 145 13.40 1.20 -14.23
N GLU A 146 14.28 1.67 -15.12
CA GLU A 146 15.06 0.83 -16.05
C GLU A 146 15.89 -0.27 -15.34
N ASP A 147 16.43 0.04 -14.16
CA ASP A 147 17.17 -0.91 -13.33
C ASP A 147 16.32 -2.09 -12.82
N LEU A 148 15.00 -1.90 -12.74
CA LEU A 148 14.04 -2.91 -12.28
C LEU A 148 13.31 -3.57 -13.45
N VAL A 149 12.97 -2.78 -14.48
CA VAL A 149 12.19 -3.18 -15.64
C VAL A 149 12.83 -2.58 -16.89
N PRO A 150 13.55 -3.37 -17.70
CA PRO A 150 14.13 -2.86 -18.93
C PRO A 150 13.09 -2.31 -19.90
N ASN A 151 13.37 -1.15 -20.50
CA ASN A 151 12.48 -0.37 -21.35
C ASN A 151 11.14 -0.01 -20.68
N ALA A 152 11.19 0.38 -19.40
CA ALA A 152 10.01 0.68 -18.57
C ALA A 152 9.09 1.76 -19.18
N GLU A 153 9.63 2.67 -20.00
CA GLU A 153 8.88 3.65 -20.79
C GLU A 153 7.75 3.05 -21.64
N ASN A 154 7.90 1.80 -22.09
CA ASN A 154 6.92 1.08 -22.89
C ASN A 154 5.84 0.37 -22.06
N TYR A 155 5.89 0.48 -20.73
CA TYR A 155 4.93 -0.13 -19.82
C TYR A 155 3.88 0.87 -19.37
N THR A 156 2.68 0.38 -19.08
CA THR A 156 1.64 1.13 -18.38
C THR A 156 1.75 0.90 -16.89
N ILE A 157 1.70 1.96 -16.09
CA ILE A 157 1.74 1.85 -14.63
C ILE A 157 0.30 1.90 -14.11
N LYS A 158 -0.12 0.84 -13.42
CA LYS A 158 -1.44 0.71 -12.80
C LYS A 158 -1.29 0.57 -11.29
N SER A 159 -1.04 1.69 -10.61
CA SER A 159 -0.92 1.70 -9.15
C SER A 159 -2.28 1.49 -8.49
N PHE A 160 -2.34 0.66 -7.45
CA PHE A 160 -3.58 0.47 -6.69
C PHE A 160 -3.29 0.02 -5.26
N ILE A 161 -4.32 0.10 -4.42
CA ILE A 161 -4.26 -0.35 -3.04
C ILE A 161 -4.96 -1.70 -2.94
N LEU A 162 -4.28 -2.67 -2.36
CA LEU A 162 -4.83 -3.99 -2.08
C LEU A 162 -5.12 -4.13 -0.59
N THR A 163 -6.38 -4.37 -0.27
CA THR A 163 -6.88 -4.57 1.09
C THR A 163 -7.12 -6.05 1.37
N ALA A 164 -6.98 -6.51 2.61
CA ALA A 164 -7.18 -7.93 2.93
C ALA A 164 -8.62 -8.38 2.64
N ASP A 165 -9.60 -7.59 3.11
CA ASP A 165 -11.02 -7.81 2.87
C ASP A 165 -11.65 -6.69 2.03
N GLU A 166 -12.87 -6.95 1.53
CA GLU A 166 -13.65 -5.88 0.88
C GLU A 166 -13.98 -4.78 1.89
N ILE A 167 -13.64 -3.55 1.51
CA ILE A 167 -14.10 -2.35 2.20
C ILE A 167 -15.33 -1.83 1.44
N PRO A 168 -16.46 -1.54 2.11
CA PRO A 168 -17.69 -1.02 1.51
C PRO A 168 -17.52 0.45 1.09
N LEU A 169 -16.52 0.73 0.24
CA LEU A 169 -16.16 2.06 -0.21
C LEU A 169 -17.29 2.73 -0.96
N GLY A 170 -18.09 1.98 -1.73
CA GLY A 170 -19.27 2.51 -2.43
C GLY A 170 -20.31 3.17 -1.51
N TYR A 171 -20.36 2.79 -0.23
CA TYR A 171 -21.24 3.38 0.77
C TYR A 171 -20.56 4.46 1.63
N LEU A 172 -19.22 4.53 1.59
CA LEU A 172 -18.40 5.45 2.39
C LEU A 172 -17.82 6.61 1.58
N LYS A 173 -17.83 6.51 0.24
CA LYS A 173 -17.38 7.55 -0.69
C LYS A 173 -18.44 8.64 -0.84
N LYS A 174 -18.07 9.88 -0.52
CA LYS A 174 -18.74 11.08 -1.07
C LYS A 174 -18.19 11.46 -2.45
N ASP A 175 -16.93 11.10 -2.73
CA ASP A 175 -16.17 11.44 -3.94
C ASP A 175 -15.46 10.21 -4.50
N ASP A 176 -15.05 10.28 -5.77
CA ASP A 176 -14.21 9.26 -6.42
C ASP A 176 -12.86 9.12 -5.72
N LEU A 177 -12.34 7.89 -5.69
CA LEU A 177 -11.02 7.66 -5.11
C LEU A 177 -9.93 8.00 -6.12
N PRO A 178 -8.86 8.70 -5.70
CA PRO A 178 -7.79 9.08 -6.61
C PRO A 178 -6.92 7.89 -7.04
N LEU A 179 -6.99 6.77 -6.32
CA LEU A 179 -6.40 5.50 -6.73
C LEU A 179 -7.42 4.35 -6.54
N PRO A 180 -7.40 3.34 -7.43
CA PRO A 180 -8.23 2.16 -7.26
C PRO A 180 -7.91 1.42 -5.95
N VAL A 181 -8.95 0.86 -5.34
CA VAL A 181 -8.82 -0.04 -4.19
C VAL A 181 -9.44 -1.38 -4.57
N LYS A 182 -8.67 -2.44 -4.37
CA LYS A 182 -9.04 -3.83 -4.64
C LYS A 182 -8.97 -4.63 -3.34
N SER A 183 -9.68 -5.75 -3.30
CA SER A 183 -9.65 -6.69 -2.19
C SER A 183 -8.93 -7.97 -2.56
N PHE A 184 -8.05 -8.43 -1.67
CA PHE A 184 -7.31 -9.67 -1.84
C PHE A 184 -8.24 -10.88 -1.80
N SER A 185 -9.31 -10.83 -0.99
CA SER A 185 -10.35 -11.85 -1.01
C SER A 185 -11.03 -11.99 -2.38
N PHE A 186 -11.24 -10.89 -3.12
CA PHE A 186 -11.73 -10.98 -4.51
C PHE A 186 -10.66 -11.34 -5.52
N LEU A 187 -9.43 -10.85 -5.37
CA LEU A 187 -8.31 -11.25 -6.23
C LEU A 187 -8.12 -12.77 -6.20
N ARG A 188 -8.12 -13.37 -5.00
CA ARG A 188 -8.04 -14.83 -4.83
C ARG A 188 -9.21 -15.59 -5.47
N LYS A 189 -10.41 -15.01 -5.43
CA LYS A 189 -11.63 -15.63 -5.97
C LYS A 189 -11.72 -15.55 -7.49
N ASN A 190 -11.36 -14.40 -8.06
CA ASN A 190 -11.60 -14.05 -9.46
C ASN A 190 -10.32 -14.11 -10.32
N GLY A 191 -9.15 -14.30 -9.69
CA GLY A 191 -7.86 -14.31 -10.36
C GLY A 191 -7.49 -12.95 -10.96
N LEU A 192 -6.53 -12.97 -11.89
CA LEU A 192 -6.00 -11.78 -12.55
C LEU A 192 -7.06 -10.96 -13.32
N SER A 193 -8.17 -11.58 -13.72
CA SER A 193 -9.29 -10.88 -14.37
C SER A 193 -9.85 -9.72 -13.54
N TYR A 194 -9.69 -9.78 -12.21
CA TYR A 194 -10.10 -8.75 -11.26
C TYR A 194 -9.29 -7.45 -11.34
N LEU A 195 -8.15 -7.48 -12.05
CA LEU A 195 -7.26 -6.34 -12.24
C LEU A 195 -7.45 -5.67 -13.61
N LEU A 196 -8.34 -6.16 -14.47
CA LEU A 196 -8.51 -5.67 -15.84
C LEU A 196 -9.12 -4.27 -15.92
N ASP A 197 -9.95 -3.90 -14.94
CA ASP A 197 -10.62 -2.61 -14.80
C ASP A 197 -9.78 -1.58 -13.99
N LEU A 198 -8.52 -1.91 -13.69
CA LEU A 198 -7.54 -0.94 -13.18
C LEU A 198 -7.10 0.05 -14.27
#